data_AF-A0A7Y6UBW7-F1
#
_entry.id   AF-A0A7Y6UBW7-F1
#
_cell.length_a   1.000
_cell.length_b   1.000
_cell.length_c   1.000
_cell.angle_alpha   90.00
_cell.angle_beta   90.00
_cell.angle_gamma   90.00
#
_symmetry.space_group_name_H-M   'P 1'
#
loop_
_entity.id
_entity.type
_entity.pdbx_description
1 polymer ?
#
loop_
_entity_poly.entity_id
_entity_poly.type
_entity_poly.pdbx_seq_one_letter_code
_entity_poly.pdbx_strand_id
1 'polypeptide(L)'
;KLGALRLRNHYGINISRVYRSGVQLLATPGLILQLGDRLTVVGEKAAIQNVEKVLGNAVKSLKEPNLVVIFIGIVLGLALGAIPFSIPGISTPVKLGLAGGP
;
A
#
# COMPACT_ATOMS: atom_id res chain seq x y z
N LYS A 1 24.96 12.20 -0.59
CA LYS A 1 25.78 11.12 -1.23
C LYS A 1 25.82 9.93 -0.28
N LEU A 2 25.68 8.68 -0.77
CA LEU A 2 25.67 7.45 0.06
C LEU A 2 26.91 7.37 0.97
N GLY A 3 28.10 7.65 0.43
CA GLY A 3 29.35 7.64 1.19
C GLY A 3 29.43 8.71 2.29
N ALA A 4 28.64 9.79 2.20
CA ALA A 4 28.61 10.83 3.23
C ALA A 4 27.81 10.43 4.48
N LEU A 5 26.89 9.46 4.38
CA LEU A 5 26.14 8.95 5.53
C LEU A 5 26.97 7.99 6.41
N ARG A 6 28.16 7.56 5.96
CA ARG A 6 29.05 6.64 6.71
C ARG A 6 28.35 5.41 7.30
N LEU A 7 27.32 4.88 6.64
CA LEU A 7 26.47 3.79 7.17
C LEU A 7 27.27 2.52 7.53
N ARG A 8 28.33 2.25 6.78
CA ARG A 8 29.22 1.11 7.05
C ARG A 8 30.07 1.29 8.31
N ASN A 9 30.52 2.52 8.58
CA ASN A 9 31.45 2.81 9.69
C ASN A 9 30.74 3.25 10.98
N HIS A 10 29.53 3.81 10.88
CA HIS A 10 28.78 4.32 12.02
C HIS A 10 27.65 3.38 12.48
N TYR A 11 27.16 2.54 11.57
CA TYR A 11 26.05 1.64 11.88
C TYR A 11 26.33 0.18 11.49
N GLY A 12 27.43 -0.17 10.82
CA GLY A 12 27.73 -1.59 10.51
C GLY A 12 26.78 -2.25 9.51
N ILE A 13 26.13 -1.47 8.66
CA ILE A 13 25.10 -1.94 7.70
C ILE A 13 25.57 -1.70 6.26
N ASN A 14 25.22 -2.65 5.40
CA ASN A 14 25.45 -2.59 3.96
C ASN A 14 24.13 -2.36 3.23
N ILE A 15 24.11 -1.38 2.31
CA ILE A 15 23.02 -1.24 1.36
C ILE A 15 23.28 -2.24 0.23
N SER A 16 22.41 -3.23 0.07
CA SER A 16 22.53 -4.26 -0.96
C SER A 16 21.82 -3.88 -2.25
N ARG A 17 20.73 -3.11 -2.17
CA ARG A 17 19.94 -2.66 -3.33
C ARG A 17 19.38 -1.27 -3.12
N VAL A 18 19.29 -0.51 -4.20
CA VAL A 18 18.54 0.74 -4.26
C VAL A 18 17.49 0.60 -5.35
N TYR A 19 16.23 0.91 -5.06
CA TYR A 19 15.14 0.95 -6.03
C TYR A 19 14.71 2.40 -6.21
N ARG A 20 14.70 2.86 -7.47
CA ARG A 20 14.23 4.19 -7.87
C ARG A 20 13.24 4.04 -9.00
N SER A 21 12.03 4.54 -8.80
CA SER A 21 10.99 4.54 -9.83
C SER A 21 10.77 3.17 -10.50
N GLY A 22 10.84 2.08 -9.72
CA GLY A 22 10.65 0.71 -10.19
C GLY A 22 11.90 0.02 -10.76
N VAL A 23 13.03 0.71 -10.90
CA VAL A 23 14.29 0.14 -11.41
C VAL A 23 15.28 -0.07 -10.27
N GLN A 24 15.99 -1.20 -10.30
CA GLN A 24 17.06 -1.49 -9.35
C GLN A 24 18.37 -0.83 -9.81
N LEU A 25 18.97 -0.03 -8.94
CA LEU A 25 20.26 0.62 -9.11
C LEU A 25 21.33 -0.10 -8.28
N LEU A 26 22.55 -0.15 -8.81
CA LEU A 26 23.71 -0.64 -8.07
C LEU A 26 24.02 0.34 -6.94
N ALA A 27 24.11 -0.18 -5.71
CA ALA A 27 24.42 0.60 -4.52
C ALA A 27 25.91 0.98 -4.50
N THR A 28 26.30 2.02 -5.25
CA THR A 28 27.67 2.54 -5.25
C THR A 28 27.84 3.66 -4.22
N PRO A 29 29.05 3.86 -3.65
CA PRO A 29 29.30 4.93 -2.67
C PRO A 29 29.03 6.35 -3.20
N GLY A 30 29.15 6.54 -4.52
CA GLY A 30 28.90 7.80 -5.21
C GLY A 30 27.42 8.11 -5.44
N LEU A 31 26.53 7.13 -5.28
CA LEU A 31 25.10 7.29 -5.55
C LEU A 31 24.50 8.35 -4.61
N ILE A 32 23.78 9.32 -5.19
CA ILE A 32 23.05 10.33 -4.42
C ILE A 32 21.63 9.79 -4.19
N LEU A 33 21.28 9.60 -2.93
CA LEU A 33 19.92 9.24 -2.52
C LEU A 33 18.96 10.39 -2.83
N GLN A 34 17.82 10.02 -3.37
CA GLN A 34 16.71 10.93 -3.67
C GLN A 34 15.49 10.53 -2.85
N LEU A 35 14.61 11.51 -2.61
CA LEU A 35 13.35 11.24 -1.94
C LEU A 35 12.53 10.25 -2.78
N GLY A 36 11.99 9.21 -2.13
CA GLY A 36 11.27 8.12 -2.81
C GLY A 36 12.15 6.92 -3.21
N ASP A 37 13.47 6.99 -3.01
CA ASP A 37 14.33 5.81 -3.12
C ASP A 37 13.98 4.79 -2.05
N ARG A 38 13.89 3.52 -2.44
CA ARG A 38 13.72 2.39 -1.51
C ARG A 38 15.04 1.65 -1.39
N LEU A 39 15.53 1.53 -0.16
CA LEU A 39 16.82 0.90 0.12
C LEU A 39 16.61 -0.46 0.79
N THR A 40 17.33 -1.47 0.31
CA THR A 40 17.48 -2.74 1.03
C THR A 40 18.80 -2.71 1.78
N VAL A 41 18.74 -2.85 3.09
CA VAL A 41 19.88 -2.86 4.00
C VAL A 41 20.04 -4.24 4.65
N VAL A 42 21.29 -4.64 4.88
CA VAL A 42 21.68 -5.90 5.52
C VAL A 42 22.74 -5.60 6.59
N GLY A 43 22.52 -6.10 7.79
CA GLY A 43 23.43 -5.96 8.93
C GLY A 43 22.79 -6.49 10.21
N GLU A 44 23.38 -6.18 11.36
CA GLU A 44 22.84 -6.61 12.66
C GLU A 44 21.51 -5.93 13.01
N LYS A 45 20.70 -6.58 13.84
CA LYS A 45 19.36 -6.06 14.20
C LYS A 45 19.41 -4.67 14.83
N ALA A 46 20.34 -4.44 15.75
CA ALA A 46 20.50 -3.14 16.42
C ALA A 46 20.91 -2.04 15.42
N ALA A 47 21.77 -2.37 14.46
CA ALA A 47 22.18 -1.48 13.39
C ALA A 47 21.03 -1.10 12.46
N ILE A 48 20.20 -2.07 12.08
CA ILE A 48 19.02 -1.86 11.25
C ILE A 48 18.04 -0.92 11.96
N GLN A 49 17.75 -1.15 13.25
CA GLN A 49 16.86 -0.27 14.04
C GLN A 49 17.37 1.16 14.14
N ASN A 50 18.68 1.36 14.21
CA ASN A 50 19.27 2.69 14.23
C ASN A 50 19.14 3.41 12.90
N VAL A 51 19.34 2.71 11.78
CA VAL A 51 19.16 3.31 10.45
C VAL A 51 17.70 3.58 10.13
N GLU A 52 16.79 2.77 10.65
CA GLU A 52 15.35 2.96 10.52
C GLU A 52 14.91 4.32 11.06
N LYS A 53 15.53 4.79 12.14
CA LYS A 53 15.24 6.12 12.72
C LYS A 53 15.70 7.28 11.84
N VAL A 54 16.69 7.06 10.98
CA VAL A 54 17.30 8.09 10.13
C VAL A 54 16.71 8.09 8.72
N LEU A 55 16.55 6.90 8.13
CA LEU A 55 16.05 6.72 6.76
C LEU A 55 14.53 6.49 6.72
N GLY A 56 13.92 6.14 7.84
CA GLY A 56 12.54 5.69 7.92
C GLY A 56 12.39 4.21 7.56
N ASN A 57 11.29 3.60 7.99
CA ASN A 57 10.86 2.30 7.52
C ASN A 57 9.72 2.43 6.54
N ALA A 58 9.90 1.93 5.32
CA ALA A 58 8.80 1.73 4.39
C ALA A 58 8.12 0.38 4.66
N VAL A 59 7.70 0.11 5.90
CA VAL A 59 6.63 -0.87 6.20
C VAL A 59 5.31 -0.11 6.26
N LYS A 60 5.03 0.67 5.22
CA LYS A 60 3.66 1.02 4.92
C LYS A 60 3.22 0.01 3.88
N SER A 61 2.68 -1.10 4.39
CA SER A 61 1.75 -1.93 3.63
C SER A 61 0.78 -0.96 2.96
N LEU A 62 0.93 -0.80 1.65
CA LEU A 62 0.05 0.05 0.86
C LEU A 62 -1.30 -0.64 0.89
N LYS A 63 -2.17 -0.19 1.79
CA LYS A 63 -3.61 -0.44 1.78
C LYS A 63 -3.95 -1.91 1.56
N GLU A 64 -4.05 -2.67 2.63
CA GLU A 64 -5.07 -3.72 2.61
C GLU A 64 -6.41 -2.97 2.64
N PRO A 65 -7.17 -2.92 1.52
CA PRO A 65 -8.50 -2.35 1.58
C PRO A 65 -9.28 -3.12 2.65
N ASN A 66 -10.07 -2.41 3.46
CA ASN A 66 -10.89 -3.06 4.47
C ASN A 66 -12.01 -3.83 3.74
N LEU A 67 -11.71 -5.08 3.36
CA LEU A 67 -12.60 -5.96 2.62
C LEU A 67 -13.91 -6.19 3.37
N VAL A 68 -13.88 -6.13 4.70
CA VAL A 68 -15.08 -6.23 5.55
C VAL A 68 -16.02 -5.05 5.31
N VAL A 69 -15.51 -3.82 5.24
CA VAL A 69 -16.33 -2.63 4.97
C VAL A 69 -16.95 -2.69 3.56
N ILE A 70 -16.18 -3.12 2.56
CA ILE A 70 -16.68 -3.27 1.18
C ILE A 70 -17.78 -4.32 1.14
N PHE A 71 -17.55 -5.47 1.78
CA PHE A 71 -18.52 -6.57 1.84
C PHE A 71 -19.82 -6.14 2.51
N ILE A 72 -19.75 -5.46 3.65
CA ILE A 72 -20.93 -4.92 4.35
C ILE A 72 -21.69 -3.95 3.45
N GLY A 73 -21.00 -3.05 2.76
CA GLY A 73 -21.64 -2.10 1.84
C GLY A 73 -22.41 -2.78 0.70
N ILE A 74 -21.82 -3.82 0.09
CA ILE A 74 -22.47 -4.60 -0.97
C ILE A 74 -23.69 -5.35 -0.43
N VAL A 75 -23.55 -6.05 0.68
CA VAL A 75 -24.64 -6.82 1.30
C VAL A 75 -25.81 -5.91 1.67
N LEU A 76 -25.54 -4.76 2.31
CA LEU A 76 -26.57 -3.79 2.66
C LEU A 76 -27.21 -3.17 1.40
N GLY A 77 -26.41 -2.82 0.39
CA GLY A 77 -26.91 -2.30 -0.88
C GLY A 77 -27.84 -3.27 -1.60
N LEU A 78 -27.48 -4.55 -1.63
CA LEU A 78 -28.34 -5.60 -2.19
C LEU A 78 -29.59 -5.83 -1.35
N ALA A 79 -29.48 -5.86 -0.02
CA ALA A 79 -30.62 -6.04 0.87
C ALA A 79 -31.64 -4.90 0.71
N LEU A 80 -31.17 -3.65 0.69
CA LEU A 80 -32.00 -2.46 0.47
C LEU A 80 -32.56 -2.42 -0.96
N GLY A 81 -31.74 -2.74 -1.97
CA GLY A 81 -32.16 -2.77 -3.37
C GLY A 81 -33.16 -3.90 -3.69
N ALA A 82 -33.20 -4.96 -2.88
CA ALA A 82 -34.15 -6.05 -3.02
C ALA A 82 -35.53 -5.75 -2.40
N ILE A 83 -35.68 -4.65 -1.66
CA ILE A 83 -36.97 -4.22 -1.10
C ILE A 83 -37.90 -3.85 -2.27
N PRO A 84 -39.03 -4.56 -2.45
CA PRO A 84 -39.96 -4.27 -3.53
C PRO A 84 -40.72 -2.98 -3.22
N PHE A 85 -40.69 -2.03 -4.15
CA PHE A 85 -41.54 -0.84 -4.12
C PHE A 85 -42.71 -1.04 -5.07
N SER A 86 -43.92 -1.01 -4.53
CA SER A 86 -45.15 -1.04 -5.32
C SER A 86 -45.51 0.38 -5.76
N ILE A 87 -45.30 0.69 -7.03
CA ILE A 87 -45.71 1.96 -7.64
C ILE A 87 -47.18 1.81 -8.11
N PRO A 88 -48.11 2.71 -7.74
CA PRO A 88 -49.48 2.64 -8.21
C PRO A 88 -49.53 2.71 -9.75
N GLY A 89 -50.15 1.70 -10.39
CA GLY A 89 -50.25 1.61 -11.85
C GLY A 89 -49.32 0.58 -12.52
N ILE A 90 -48.40 -0.03 -11.79
CA ILE A 90 -47.55 -1.14 -12.28
C ILE A 90 -47.95 -2.43 -11.55
N SER A 91 -48.31 -3.48 -12.31
CA SER A 91 -48.82 -4.75 -11.77
C SER A 91 -47.74 -5.66 -11.17
N THR A 92 -46.46 -5.36 -11.38
CA THR A 92 -45.31 -6.10 -10.85
C THR A 92 -44.50 -5.25 -9.85
N PRO A 93 -44.10 -5.79 -8.68
CA PRO A 93 -43.28 -5.04 -7.73
C PRO A 93 -41.89 -4.76 -8.30
N VAL A 94 -41.46 -3.49 -8.27
CA VAL A 94 -40.15 -3.08 -8.81
C VAL A 94 -39.09 -3.20 -7.71
N LYS A 95 -38.00 -3.92 -7.98
CA LYS A 95 -36.82 -4.01 -7.09
C LYS A 95 -35.68 -3.21 -7.68
N LEU A 96 -35.10 -2.29 -6.91
CA LEU A 96 -33.97 -1.45 -7.34
C LEU A 96 -32.73 -2.26 -7.77
N GLY A 97 -32.55 -3.48 -7.25
CA GLY A 97 -31.40 -4.34 -7.53
C GLY A 97 -31.55 -5.29 -8.73
N LEU A 98 -32.74 -5.44 -9.30
CA LEU A 98 -33.05 -6.35 -10.42
C LEU A 98 -33.69 -5.61 -11.60
N ALA A 99 -33.45 -4.31 -11.73
CA ALA A 99 -33.91 -3.51 -12.88
C ALA A 99 -33.02 -3.71 -14.14
N GLY A 100 -32.35 -4.85 -14.25
CA GLY A 100 -31.35 -5.16 -15.26
C GLY A 100 -31.74 -6.31 -16.20
N GLY A 101 -32.92 -6.24 -16.82
CA GLY A 101 -33.20 -7.01 -18.03
C GLY A 101 -34.66 -7.06 -18.47
N PRO A 102 -34.96 -7.30 -19.76
CA PRO A 102 -34.13 -7.09 -20.96
C PRO A 102 -34.01 -5.62 -21.38
#